data_AF-A0A7S0EJG4-F1
#
_entry.id   AF-A0A7S0EJG4-F1
#
_cell.length_a   1.000
_cell.length_b   1.000
_cell.length_c   1.000
_cell.angle_alpha   90.00
_cell.angle_beta   90.00
_cell.angle_gamma   90.00
#
_symmetry.space_group_name_H-M   'P 1'
#
loop_
_entity.id
_entity.type
_entity.pdbx_description
1 polymer ?
#
loop_
_entity_poly.entity_id
_entity_poly.type
_entity_poly.pdbx_seq_one_letter_code
_entity_poly.pdbx_strand_id
1 'polypeptide(L)'
;FGPVKPGSGTNQYERFRKLFSVRLLAEQDVKAAIEHRGLTASDLGSHSIRKGAATFCSSGSTAGSSIAAISLRAGWKMGVIQETYLRYEAAGDQYTGRTVCGLPIHSADFVQLPPSFVCTDGDSRAEVDRILKLLFPNAATGRLLYIAEQCVASVIFHYDYLVQNLPEQHPLFQSELFIHAGFLDTLRKHVSTDLPGIDATGIPPHVYILRELAEMKGG
;
A
#
# COMPACT_ATOMS: atom_id res chain seq x y z
N PHE A 1 8.30 24.54 -2.28
CA PHE A 1 7.63 23.31 -2.73
C PHE A 1 6.98 22.65 -1.53
N GLY A 2 5.70 22.96 -1.27
CA GLY A 2 4.97 22.31 -0.18
C GLY A 2 4.55 20.89 -0.59
N PRO A 3 4.48 19.93 0.34
CA PRO A 3 4.01 18.59 0.02
C PRO A 3 2.57 18.69 -0.50
N VAL A 4 2.33 18.14 -1.70
CA VAL A 4 0.98 17.90 -2.20
C VAL A 4 0.37 16.87 -1.26
N LYS A 5 -0.50 17.30 -0.35
CA LYS A 5 -1.26 16.39 0.51
C LYS A 5 -2.15 15.54 -0.41
N PRO A 6 -2.05 14.20 -0.38
CA PRO A 6 -3.02 13.35 -1.05
C PRO A 6 -4.42 13.68 -0.50
N GLY A 7 -5.34 14.09 -1.37
CA GLY A 7 -6.73 14.39 -1.00
C GLY A 7 -7.06 15.87 -0.81
N SER A 8 -6.93 16.68 -1.86
CA SER A 8 -7.44 18.06 -1.93
C SER A 8 -8.97 18.20 -1.88
N GLY A 9 -9.69 17.14 -1.49
CA GLY A 9 -11.13 17.17 -1.32
C GLY A 9 -11.51 17.62 0.09
N THR A 10 -12.64 18.32 0.21
CA THR A 10 -13.23 18.65 1.51
C THR A 10 -13.71 17.38 2.22
N ASN A 11 -13.63 17.34 3.56
CA ASN A 11 -14.20 16.29 4.41
C ASN A 11 -13.69 14.85 4.23
N GLN A 12 -12.48 14.63 3.67
CA GLN A 12 -11.93 13.28 3.51
C GLN A 12 -11.78 12.52 4.84
N TYR A 13 -11.30 13.22 5.87
CA TYR A 13 -11.22 12.65 7.23
C TYR A 13 -12.59 12.19 7.72
N GLU A 14 -13.61 13.02 7.54
CA GLU A 14 -14.96 12.72 8.01
C GLU A 14 -15.61 11.58 7.23
N ARG A 15 -15.38 11.53 5.91
CA ARG A 15 -15.82 10.41 5.07
C ARG A 15 -15.17 9.09 5.50
N PHE A 16 -13.85 9.10 5.68
CA PHE A 16 -13.12 7.93 6.18
C PHE A 16 -13.61 7.51 7.57
N ARG A 17 -13.73 8.47 8.50
CA ARG A 17 -14.22 8.22 9.86
C ARG A 17 -15.60 7.58 9.85
N LYS A 18 -16.53 8.10 9.04
CA LYS A 18 -17.88 7.56 8.91
C LYS A 18 -17.87 6.14 8.35
N LEU A 19 -17.12 5.87 7.28
CA LEU A 19 -17.01 4.53 6.71
C LEU A 19 -16.37 3.55 7.72
N PHE A 20 -15.31 3.98 8.41
CA PHE A 20 -14.64 3.17 9.41
C PHE A 20 -15.59 2.84 10.58
N SER A 21 -16.17 3.84 11.24
CA SER A 21 -16.92 3.62 12.47
C SER A 21 -18.34 3.11 12.26
N VAL A 22 -19.01 3.52 11.18
CA VAL A 22 -20.44 3.22 10.97
C VAL A 22 -20.64 2.00 10.07
N ARG A 23 -19.66 1.70 9.19
CA ARG A 23 -19.76 0.56 8.28
C ARG A 23 -18.85 -0.58 8.73
N LEU A 24 -17.53 -0.39 8.67
CA LEU A 24 -16.58 -1.48 8.93
C LEU A 24 -16.68 -2.01 10.37
N LEU A 25 -16.62 -1.15 11.37
CA LEU A 25 -16.68 -1.58 12.78
C LEU A 25 -18.07 -2.08 13.21
N ALA A 26 -19.09 -1.85 12.39
CA ALA A 26 -20.45 -2.34 12.63
C ALA A 26 -20.74 -3.67 11.92
N GLU A 27 -19.87 -4.13 11.02
CA GLU A 27 -19.98 -5.46 10.41
C GLU A 27 -19.83 -6.54 11.50
N GLN A 28 -20.71 -7.55 11.44
CA GLN A 28 -20.97 -8.45 12.56
C GLN A 28 -19.75 -9.33 12.89
N ASP A 29 -19.09 -9.81 11.84
CA ASP A 29 -17.83 -10.52 11.83
C ASP A 29 -16.65 -9.68 12.33
N VAL A 30 -16.55 -8.42 11.89
CA VAL A 30 -15.52 -7.49 12.39
C VAL A 30 -15.73 -7.19 13.87
N LYS A 31 -16.97 -6.91 14.28
CA LYS A 31 -17.33 -6.65 15.67
C LYS A 31 -17.02 -7.86 16.56
N ALA A 32 -17.41 -9.06 16.14
CA ALA A 32 -17.11 -10.30 16.87
C ALA A 32 -15.60 -10.51 17.01
N ALA A 33 -14.82 -10.24 15.97
CA ALA A 33 -13.35 -10.35 16.02
C ALA A 33 -12.72 -9.34 16.99
N ILE A 34 -13.27 -8.13 17.09
CA ILE A 34 -12.83 -7.09 18.03
C ILE A 34 -13.18 -7.49 19.46
N GLU A 35 -14.41 -7.94 19.70
CA GLU A 35 -14.89 -8.39 21.02
C GLU A 35 -14.13 -9.63 21.51
N HIS A 36 -13.79 -10.56 20.62
CA HIS A 36 -12.93 -11.70 20.93
C HIS A 36 -11.53 -11.29 21.44
N ARG A 37 -11.06 -10.09 21.06
CA ARG A 37 -9.80 -9.51 21.56
C ARG A 37 -9.98 -8.62 22.80
N GLY A 38 -11.17 -8.63 23.41
CA GLY A 38 -11.48 -7.84 24.61
C GLY A 38 -11.61 -6.33 24.33
N LEU A 39 -11.86 -5.96 23.08
CA LEU A 39 -12.03 -4.57 22.67
C LEU A 39 -13.48 -4.31 22.27
N THR A 40 -13.85 -3.03 22.21
CA THR A 40 -15.12 -2.55 21.66
C THR A 40 -14.85 -1.64 20.46
N ALA A 41 -15.86 -1.45 19.60
CA ALA A 41 -15.74 -0.54 18.46
C ALA A 41 -15.37 0.90 18.90
N SER A 42 -15.80 1.34 20.08
CA SER A 42 -15.45 2.64 20.65
C SER A 42 -13.98 2.79 21.02
N ASP A 43 -13.27 1.68 21.24
CA ASP A 43 -11.83 1.70 21.53
C ASP A 43 -10.98 1.95 20.27
N LEU A 44 -11.58 1.82 19.08
CA LEU A 44 -10.91 1.99 17.79
C LEU A 44 -11.30 3.32 17.15
N GLY A 45 -10.34 4.25 17.12
CA GLY A 45 -10.48 5.53 16.44
C GLY A 45 -9.70 5.59 15.12
N SER A 46 -10.13 6.46 14.21
CA SER A 46 -9.38 6.78 12.98
C SER A 46 -7.96 7.28 13.28
N HIS A 47 -7.75 7.94 14.42
CA HIS A 47 -6.44 8.34 14.90
C HIS A 47 -5.58 7.16 15.34
N SER A 48 -6.17 6.07 15.83
CA SER A 48 -5.44 4.88 16.29
C SER A 48 -4.66 4.22 15.14
N ILE A 49 -5.18 4.27 13.91
CA ILE A 49 -4.49 3.74 12.71
C ILE A 49 -3.18 4.49 12.46
N ARG A 50 -3.22 5.83 12.45
CA ARG A 50 -2.01 6.64 12.25
C ARG A 50 -1.01 6.48 13.39
N LYS A 51 -1.50 6.41 14.63
CA LYS A 51 -0.66 6.18 15.81
C LYS A 51 0.00 4.80 15.74
N GLY A 52 -0.75 3.75 15.43
CA GLY A 52 -0.22 2.40 15.28
C GLY A 52 0.85 2.31 14.20
N ALA A 53 0.60 2.90 13.01
CA ALA A 53 1.59 2.96 11.94
C ALA A 53 2.86 3.73 12.36
N ALA A 54 2.70 4.89 13.02
CA ALA A 54 3.82 5.67 13.52
C ALA A 54 4.64 4.89 14.57
N THR A 55 3.98 4.22 15.51
CA THR A 55 4.62 3.35 16.51
C THR A 55 5.35 2.19 15.84
N PHE A 56 4.73 1.53 14.86
CA PHE A 56 5.38 0.45 14.13
C PHE A 56 6.67 0.93 13.41
N CYS A 57 6.61 2.08 12.75
CA CYS A 57 7.80 2.66 12.09
C CYS A 57 8.90 3.10 13.06
N SER A 58 8.56 3.54 14.28
CA SER A 58 9.55 4.04 15.25
C SER A 58 10.06 2.97 16.23
N SER A 59 9.30 1.89 16.44
CA SER A 59 9.58 0.89 17.48
C SER A 59 9.57 -0.56 17.01
N GLY A 60 9.26 -0.83 15.74
CA GLY A 60 9.35 -2.17 15.15
C GLY A 60 10.80 -2.67 15.01
N SER A 61 11.78 -1.78 15.08
CA SER A 61 13.21 -2.09 15.06
C SER A 61 14.04 -0.93 15.61
N THR A 62 15.30 -1.20 15.97
CA THR A 62 16.30 -0.17 16.26
C THR A 62 16.68 0.65 15.03
N ALA A 63 16.37 0.16 13.83
CA ALA A 63 16.47 0.90 12.56
C ALA A 63 15.16 1.63 12.20
N GLY A 64 14.52 2.29 13.17
CA GLY A 64 13.26 2.99 12.96
C GLY A 64 13.37 4.16 11.97
N SER A 65 12.25 4.51 11.34
CA SER A 65 12.17 5.68 10.46
C SER A 65 12.42 6.99 11.22
N SER A 66 12.89 8.02 10.51
CA SER A 66 13.03 9.35 11.11
C SER A 66 11.68 9.88 11.59
N ILE A 67 11.67 10.53 12.77
CA ILE A 67 10.46 11.13 13.31
C ILE A 67 9.87 12.19 12.38
N ALA A 68 10.72 12.82 11.57
CA ALA A 68 10.29 13.78 10.56
C ALA A 68 9.46 13.14 9.46
N ALA A 69 9.94 12.04 8.87
CA ALA A 69 9.21 11.30 7.84
C ALA A 69 7.90 10.71 8.40
N ILE A 70 7.95 10.12 9.61
CA ILE A 70 6.76 9.61 10.30
C ILE A 70 5.72 10.71 10.51
N SER A 71 6.13 11.87 11.05
CA SER A 71 5.22 12.97 11.34
C SER A 71 4.59 13.54 10.07
N LEU A 72 5.36 13.67 8.99
CA LEU A 72 4.85 14.12 7.70
C LEU A 72 3.81 13.15 7.13
N ARG A 73 4.08 11.84 7.14
CA ARG A 73 3.12 10.81 6.68
C ARG A 73 1.88 10.71 7.58
N ALA A 74 2.05 10.92 8.88
CA ALA A 74 0.94 10.96 9.84
C ALA A 74 0.13 12.28 9.77
N GLY A 75 0.62 13.29 9.02
CA GLY A 75 0.00 14.60 8.93
C GLY A 75 0.08 15.42 10.23
N TRP A 76 1.12 15.18 11.04
CA TRP A 76 1.34 15.84 12.31
C TRP A 76 2.22 17.07 12.15
N LYS A 77 1.94 18.10 12.96
CA LYS A 77 2.85 19.24 13.11
C LYS A 77 4.00 18.81 14.02
N MET A 78 5.23 19.19 13.66
CA MET A 78 6.44 18.92 14.44
C MET A 78 6.83 20.13 15.31
N GLY A 79 6.13 21.25 15.14
CA GLY A 79 6.42 22.50 15.83
C GLY A 79 7.48 23.32 15.11
N VAL A 80 7.52 24.61 15.43
CA VAL A 80 8.25 25.62 14.65
C VAL A 80 9.74 25.31 14.51
N ILE A 81 10.39 24.88 15.61
CA ILE A 81 11.83 24.58 15.61
C ILE A 81 12.12 23.40 14.67
N GLN A 82 11.44 22.26 14.85
CA GLN A 82 11.70 21.06 14.05
C GLN A 82 11.36 21.30 12.58
N GLU A 83 10.26 21.99 12.27
CA GLU A 83 9.87 22.32 10.88
C GLU A 83 10.85 23.30 10.20
N THR A 84 11.60 24.08 10.97
CA THR A 84 12.62 25.00 10.45
C THR A 84 13.89 24.27 10.05
N TYR A 85 14.32 23.27 10.83
CA TYR A 85 15.63 22.63 10.67
C TYR A 85 15.59 21.24 10.04
N LEU A 86 14.50 20.49 10.20
CA LEU A 86 14.35 19.15 9.64
C LEU A 86 13.63 19.22 8.29
N ARG A 87 14.37 18.95 7.22
CA ARG A 87 13.83 18.96 5.85
C ARG A 87 13.15 17.63 5.51
N TYR A 88 12.35 17.68 4.46
CA TYR A 88 11.81 16.47 3.84
C TYR A 88 12.94 15.68 3.20
N GLU A 89 13.26 14.54 3.79
CA GLU A 89 14.25 13.58 3.27
C GLU A 89 13.53 12.50 2.48
N ALA A 90 13.72 12.48 1.15
CA ALA A 90 13.05 11.55 0.25
C ALA A 90 13.28 10.08 0.66
N ALA A 91 14.51 9.72 1.04
CA ALA A 91 14.86 8.37 1.48
C ALA A 91 14.12 7.96 2.77
N GLY A 92 13.98 8.87 3.73
CA GLY A 92 13.27 8.61 4.98
C GLY A 92 11.76 8.43 4.77
N ASP A 93 11.17 9.22 3.86
CA ASP A 93 9.76 9.08 3.47
C ASP A 93 9.50 7.76 2.73
N GLN A 94 10.40 7.39 1.80
CA GLN A 94 10.34 6.11 1.08
C GLN A 94 10.47 4.92 2.04
N TYR A 95 11.44 4.95 2.97
CA TYR A 95 11.62 3.92 3.99
C TYR A 95 10.38 3.78 4.90
N THR A 96 9.82 4.91 5.33
CA THR A 96 8.56 4.93 6.10
C THR A 96 7.42 4.32 5.29
N GLY A 97 7.30 4.68 4.01
CA GLY A 97 6.32 4.11 3.09
C GLY A 97 6.40 2.60 2.98
N ARG A 98 7.60 2.06 2.72
CA ARG A 98 7.86 0.62 2.65
C ARG A 98 7.50 -0.09 3.95
N THR A 99 7.89 0.50 5.09
CA THR A 99 7.61 -0.06 6.41
C THR A 99 6.11 -0.11 6.69
N VAL A 100 5.35 0.96 6.44
CA VAL A 100 3.89 0.95 6.67
C VAL A 100 3.13 0.06 5.68
N CYS A 101 3.72 -0.25 4.51
CA CYS A 101 3.19 -1.26 3.59
C CYS A 101 3.45 -2.70 4.05
N GLY A 102 4.15 -2.89 5.19
CA GLY A 102 4.37 -4.21 5.77
C GLY A 102 5.53 -5.00 5.15
N LEU A 103 6.41 -4.35 4.37
CA LEU A 103 7.59 -5.03 3.84
C LEU A 103 8.51 -5.50 4.98
N PRO A 104 9.15 -6.69 4.83
CA PRO A 104 9.92 -7.31 5.90
C PRO A 104 11.25 -6.58 6.11
N ILE A 105 11.29 -5.66 7.09
CA ILE A 105 12.47 -4.83 7.40
C ILE A 105 13.76 -5.62 7.72
N HIS A 106 13.63 -6.92 8.01
CA HIS A 106 14.72 -7.83 8.34
C HIS A 106 15.01 -8.87 7.24
N SER A 107 14.49 -8.66 6.02
CA SER A 107 14.77 -9.51 4.85
C SER A 107 15.43 -8.70 3.73
N ALA A 108 16.16 -9.39 2.85
CA ALA A 108 16.58 -8.86 1.56
C ALA A 108 15.38 -8.43 0.70
N ASP A 109 14.22 -9.07 0.89
CA ASP A 109 12.98 -8.77 0.15
C ASP A 109 12.40 -7.38 0.43
N PHE A 110 12.95 -6.65 1.40
CA PHE A 110 12.54 -5.27 1.67
C PHE A 110 12.74 -4.33 0.45
N VAL A 111 13.59 -4.72 -0.50
CA VAL A 111 13.80 -4.01 -1.77
C VAL A 111 12.67 -4.18 -2.77
N GLN A 112 11.71 -5.08 -2.55
CA GLN A 112 10.64 -5.40 -3.49
C GLN A 112 9.92 -4.13 -4.00
N LEU A 113 9.78 -4.01 -5.33
CA LEU A 113 9.02 -2.92 -5.95
C LEU A 113 7.52 -3.22 -5.91
N PRO A 114 6.66 -2.19 -5.97
CA PRO A 114 5.22 -2.42 -6.04
C PRO A 114 4.86 -3.21 -7.31
N PRO A 115 3.89 -4.13 -7.24
CA PRO A 115 3.38 -4.81 -8.43
C PRO A 115 2.88 -3.80 -9.44
N SER A 116 3.32 -3.94 -10.69
CA SER A 116 2.94 -3.06 -11.80
C SER A 116 2.80 -3.83 -13.10
N PHE A 117 2.07 -3.25 -14.05
CA PHE A 117 1.97 -3.81 -15.40
C PHE A 117 3.22 -3.50 -16.21
N VAL A 118 3.97 -4.54 -16.58
CA VAL A 118 5.15 -4.48 -17.45
C VAL A 118 4.75 -5.07 -18.80
N CYS A 119 4.54 -4.20 -19.79
CA CYS A 119 4.16 -4.57 -21.16
C CYS A 119 5.39 -4.54 -22.06
N THR A 120 5.60 -5.58 -22.87
CA THR A 120 6.74 -5.72 -23.79
C THR A 120 6.57 -4.93 -25.09
N ASP A 121 5.32 -4.64 -25.45
CA ASP A 121 4.94 -4.02 -26.71
C ASP A 121 3.65 -3.19 -26.56
N GLY A 122 3.33 -2.44 -27.61
CA GLY A 122 2.18 -1.53 -27.64
C GLY A 122 0.83 -2.26 -27.64
N ASP A 123 0.76 -3.47 -28.20
CA ASP A 123 -0.49 -4.24 -28.26
C ASP A 123 -0.86 -4.76 -26.88
N SER A 124 0.12 -5.30 -26.14
CA SER A 124 -0.02 -5.70 -24.74
C SER A 124 -0.47 -4.52 -23.87
N ARG A 125 0.13 -3.34 -24.05
CA ARG A 125 -0.28 -2.14 -23.31
C ARG A 125 -1.71 -1.72 -23.65
N ALA A 126 -2.06 -1.72 -24.93
CA ALA A 126 -3.41 -1.36 -25.37
C ALA A 126 -4.47 -2.34 -24.85
N GLU A 127 -4.13 -3.62 -24.70
CA GLU A 127 -4.99 -4.62 -24.08
C GLU A 127 -5.22 -4.37 -22.58
N VAL A 128 -4.15 -4.14 -21.82
CA VAL A 128 -4.25 -3.77 -20.39
C VAL A 128 -5.11 -2.51 -20.22
N ASP A 129 -4.86 -1.47 -21.03
CA ASP A 129 -5.62 -0.22 -20.98
C ASP A 129 -7.10 -0.40 -21.30
N ARG A 130 -7.42 -1.30 -22.24
CA ARG A 130 -8.80 -1.63 -22.61
C ARG A 130 -9.54 -2.25 -21.43
N ILE A 131 -8.92 -3.24 -20.77
CA ILE A 131 -9.53 -3.92 -19.62
C ILE A 131 -9.68 -2.94 -18.45
N LEU A 132 -8.67 -2.13 -18.14
CA LEU A 132 -8.75 -1.13 -17.06
C LEU A 132 -9.89 -0.12 -17.29
N LYS A 133 -10.13 0.30 -18.53
CA LYS A 133 -11.26 1.18 -18.87
C LYS A 133 -12.62 0.49 -18.69
N LEU A 134 -12.70 -0.82 -18.91
CA LEU A 134 -13.92 -1.60 -18.66
C LEU A 134 -14.17 -1.81 -17.16
N LEU A 135 -13.11 -2.04 -16.38
CA LEU A 135 -13.19 -2.15 -14.92
C LEU A 135 -13.56 -0.83 -14.25
N PHE A 136 -13.07 0.30 -14.80
CA PHE A 136 -13.27 1.62 -14.22
C PHE A 136 -13.80 2.62 -15.27
N PRO A 137 -15.03 2.43 -15.79
CA PRO A 137 -15.57 3.27 -16.87
C PRO A 137 -15.74 4.74 -16.47
N ASN A 138 -15.92 5.00 -15.16
CA ASN A 138 -16.09 6.32 -14.60
C ASN A 138 -14.80 6.94 -14.03
N ALA A 139 -13.66 6.22 -14.08
CA ALA A 139 -12.40 6.81 -13.68
C ALA A 139 -11.96 7.81 -14.76
N ALA A 140 -12.06 9.09 -14.44
CA ALA A 140 -11.59 10.16 -15.32
C ALA A 140 -10.15 9.89 -15.77
N THR A 141 -9.90 10.11 -17.07
CA THR A 141 -8.58 9.95 -17.69
C THR A 141 -7.50 10.69 -16.90
N GLY A 142 -6.33 10.07 -16.75
CA GLY A 142 -5.20 10.64 -16.00
C GLY A 142 -4.95 9.96 -14.66
N ARG A 143 -4.77 10.76 -13.58
CA ARG A 143 -4.22 10.29 -12.29
C ARG A 143 -5.05 9.21 -11.58
N LEU A 144 -6.38 9.25 -11.71
CA LEU A 144 -7.25 8.28 -11.04
C LEU A 144 -7.13 6.90 -11.69
N LEU A 145 -7.04 6.84 -13.03
CA LEU A 145 -6.81 5.60 -13.75
C LEU A 145 -5.44 4.99 -13.40
N TYR A 146 -4.41 5.82 -13.23
CA TYR A 146 -3.09 5.35 -12.76
C TYR A 146 -3.15 4.72 -11.37
N ILE A 147 -3.90 5.32 -10.43
CA ILE A 147 -4.09 4.71 -9.10
C ILE A 147 -4.85 3.39 -9.21
N ALA A 148 -5.92 3.36 -10.00
CA ALA A 148 -6.72 2.16 -10.22
C ALA A 148 -5.88 1.03 -10.84
N GLU A 149 -5.01 1.35 -11.80
CA GLU A 149 -4.05 0.43 -12.41
C GLU A 149 -3.14 -0.22 -11.34
N GLN A 150 -2.54 0.59 -10.47
CA GLN A 150 -1.68 0.09 -9.39
C GLN A 150 -2.45 -0.78 -8.38
N CYS A 151 -3.70 -0.40 -8.07
CA CYS A 151 -4.58 -1.22 -7.24
C CYS A 151 -4.87 -2.59 -7.88
N VAL A 152 -5.20 -2.62 -9.18
CA VAL A 152 -5.46 -3.89 -9.88
C VAL A 152 -4.20 -4.75 -9.94
N ALA A 153 -3.04 -4.17 -10.28
CA ALA A 153 -1.78 -4.92 -10.31
C ALA A 153 -1.48 -5.56 -8.93
N SER A 154 -1.69 -4.81 -7.84
CA SER A 154 -1.53 -5.31 -6.47
C SER A 154 -2.49 -6.47 -6.16
N VAL A 155 -3.78 -6.34 -6.50
CA VAL A 155 -4.78 -7.40 -6.29
C VAL A 155 -4.42 -8.67 -7.08
N ILE A 156 -4.01 -8.53 -8.34
CA ILE A 156 -3.64 -9.67 -9.20
C ILE A 156 -2.38 -10.36 -8.68
N PHE A 157 -1.36 -9.59 -8.30
CA PHE A 157 -0.12 -10.14 -7.76
C PHE A 157 -0.36 -10.99 -6.50
N HIS A 158 -1.29 -10.56 -5.65
CA HIS A 158 -1.64 -11.26 -4.41
C HIS A 158 -2.79 -12.27 -4.57
N TYR A 159 -3.21 -12.60 -5.79
CA TYR A 159 -4.37 -13.45 -6.04
C TYR A 159 -4.36 -14.78 -5.26
N ASP A 160 -3.25 -15.52 -5.32
CA ASP A 160 -3.17 -16.84 -4.69
C ASP A 160 -3.32 -16.73 -3.16
N TYR A 161 -2.73 -15.69 -2.54
CA TYR A 161 -2.91 -15.40 -1.12
C TYR A 161 -4.36 -15.04 -0.80
N LEU A 162 -5.00 -14.19 -1.63
CA LEU A 162 -6.38 -13.76 -1.41
C LEU A 162 -7.34 -14.95 -1.48
N VAL A 163 -7.19 -15.86 -2.45
CA VAL A 163 -8.03 -17.06 -2.58
C VAL A 163 -7.86 -18.00 -1.38
N GLN A 164 -6.64 -18.14 -0.87
CA GLN A 164 -6.37 -19.00 0.29
C GLN A 164 -6.92 -18.44 1.61
N ASN A 165 -7.06 -17.12 1.73
CA ASN A 165 -7.34 -16.45 3.01
C ASN A 165 -8.71 -15.75 3.06
N LEU A 166 -9.38 -15.55 1.93
CA LEU A 166 -10.71 -14.94 1.89
C LEU A 166 -11.78 -15.99 1.59
N PRO A 167 -13.00 -15.85 2.16
CA PRO A 167 -14.12 -16.71 1.81
C PRO A 167 -14.43 -16.64 0.31
N GLU A 168 -14.90 -17.74 -0.28
CA GLU A 168 -15.26 -17.79 -1.70
C GLU A 168 -16.33 -16.75 -2.08
N GLN A 169 -17.23 -16.42 -1.15
CA GLN A 169 -18.29 -15.42 -1.36
C GLN A 169 -17.84 -13.98 -1.05
N HIS A 170 -16.54 -13.74 -0.83
CA HIS A 170 -16.03 -12.42 -0.51
C HIS A 170 -16.32 -11.43 -1.66
N PRO A 171 -16.80 -10.20 -1.39
CA PRO A 171 -17.19 -9.22 -2.43
C PRO A 171 -16.10 -8.89 -3.45
N LEU A 172 -14.82 -9.07 -3.08
CA LEU A 172 -13.70 -8.94 -4.00
C LEU A 172 -13.85 -9.87 -5.21
N PHE A 173 -14.18 -11.14 -4.99
CA PHE A 173 -14.35 -12.15 -6.05
C PHE A 173 -15.64 -11.95 -6.86
N GLN A 174 -16.51 -11.05 -6.41
CA GLN A 174 -17.69 -10.60 -7.15
C GLN A 174 -17.41 -9.35 -7.99
N SER A 175 -16.17 -8.85 -8.02
CA SER A 175 -15.81 -7.73 -8.88
C SER A 175 -15.61 -8.18 -10.33
N GLU A 176 -15.78 -7.24 -11.27
CA GLU A 176 -15.65 -7.49 -12.71
C GLU A 176 -14.28 -8.06 -13.11
N LEU A 177 -13.25 -7.82 -12.30
CA LEU A 177 -11.92 -8.40 -12.49
C LEU A 177 -11.93 -9.94 -12.45
N PHE A 178 -12.77 -10.52 -11.58
CA PHE A 178 -12.83 -11.97 -11.34
C PHE A 178 -14.00 -12.64 -12.04
N ILE A 179 -15.12 -11.92 -12.26
CA ILE A 179 -16.31 -12.48 -12.91
C ILE A 179 -16.11 -12.60 -14.43
N HIS A 180 -15.51 -11.59 -15.07
CA HIS A 180 -15.34 -11.62 -16.52
C HIS A 180 -14.23 -12.58 -16.94
N ALA A 181 -14.64 -13.66 -17.63
CA ALA A 181 -13.75 -14.69 -18.12
C ALA A 181 -12.61 -14.09 -18.95
N GLY A 182 -11.38 -14.45 -18.59
CA GLY A 182 -10.16 -14.03 -19.29
C GLY A 182 -9.55 -12.71 -18.82
N PHE A 183 -10.24 -11.86 -18.07
CA PHE A 183 -9.64 -10.59 -17.60
C PHE A 183 -8.46 -10.84 -16.67
N LEU A 184 -8.66 -11.65 -15.62
CA LEU A 184 -7.59 -12.02 -14.69
C LEU A 184 -6.41 -12.70 -15.42
N ASP A 185 -6.69 -13.71 -16.24
CA ASP A 185 -5.66 -14.50 -16.93
C ASP A 185 -4.85 -13.65 -17.92
N THR A 186 -5.49 -12.73 -18.62
CA THR A 186 -4.81 -11.79 -19.52
C THR A 186 -3.95 -10.81 -18.72
N LEU A 187 -4.51 -10.15 -17.72
CA LEU A 187 -3.79 -9.14 -16.94
C LEU A 187 -2.63 -9.74 -16.13
N ARG A 188 -2.79 -10.95 -15.59
CA ARG A 188 -1.76 -11.63 -14.76
C ARG A 188 -0.45 -11.84 -15.50
N LYS A 189 -0.47 -12.02 -16.82
CA LYS A 189 0.74 -12.19 -17.66
C LYS A 189 1.64 -10.96 -17.67
N HIS A 190 1.09 -9.79 -17.33
CA HIS A 190 1.80 -8.52 -17.39
C HIS A 190 2.15 -7.98 -16.01
N VAL A 191 1.78 -8.63 -14.91
CA VAL A 191 2.06 -8.13 -13.56
C VAL A 191 3.43 -8.63 -13.09
N SER A 192 4.30 -7.69 -12.72
CA SER A 192 5.63 -7.99 -12.18
C SER A 192 6.00 -7.01 -11.06
N THR A 193 6.90 -7.45 -10.19
CA THR A 193 7.62 -6.60 -9.22
C THR A 193 9.07 -6.36 -9.65
N ASP A 194 9.51 -6.93 -10.76
CA ASP A 194 10.76 -6.57 -11.44
C ASP A 194 10.43 -5.54 -12.52
N LEU A 195 10.89 -4.31 -12.32
CA LEU A 195 10.56 -3.16 -13.15
C LEU A 195 11.84 -2.63 -13.82
N PRO A 196 12.04 -2.89 -15.13
CA PRO A 196 13.25 -2.49 -15.83
C PRO A 196 13.52 -0.98 -15.71
N GLY A 197 14.72 -0.63 -15.26
CA GLY A 197 15.15 0.77 -15.12
C GLY A 197 14.58 1.51 -13.89
N ILE A 198 13.94 0.79 -12.96
CA ILE A 198 13.44 1.36 -11.70
C ILE A 198 14.15 0.68 -10.52
N ASP A 199 14.90 1.47 -9.76
CA ASP A 199 15.55 1.00 -8.55
C ASP A 199 14.73 1.26 -7.29
N ALA A 200 14.82 0.32 -6.35
CA ALA A 200 14.22 0.46 -5.03
C ALA A 200 14.96 1.53 -4.21
N THR A 201 14.19 2.49 -3.68
CA THR A 201 14.71 3.60 -2.86
C THR A 201 14.18 3.54 -1.42
N GLY A 202 14.82 4.27 -0.51
CA GLY A 202 14.53 4.20 0.93
C GLY A 202 14.93 2.85 1.56
N ILE A 203 16.02 2.26 1.06
CA ILE A 203 16.54 0.96 1.52
C ILE A 203 17.62 1.20 2.59
N PRO A 204 17.47 0.64 3.80
CA PRO A 204 18.48 0.78 4.84
C PRO A 204 19.71 -0.09 4.54
N PRO A 205 20.92 0.30 5.00
CA PRO A 205 22.17 -0.40 4.66
C PRO A 205 22.17 -1.90 4.97
N HIS A 206 21.52 -2.34 6.05
CA HIS A 206 21.51 -3.74 6.44
C HIS A 206 20.77 -4.64 5.44
N VAL A 207 19.80 -4.11 4.68
CA VAL A 207 19.09 -4.88 3.65
C VAL A 207 20.03 -5.23 2.49
N TYR A 208 20.91 -4.31 2.09
CA TYR A 208 21.93 -4.62 1.08
C TYR A 208 22.87 -5.73 1.56
N ILE A 209 23.34 -5.65 2.81
CA ILE A 209 24.18 -6.70 3.41
C ILE A 209 23.45 -8.05 3.40
N LEU A 210 22.17 -8.08 3.79
CA LEU A 210 21.37 -9.32 3.79
C LEU A 210 21.22 -9.92 2.38
N ARG A 211 21.10 -9.08 1.35
CA ARG A 211 21.00 -9.53 -0.05
C ARG A 211 22.29 -10.21 -0.50
N GLU A 212 23.44 -9.57 -0.30
CA GLU A 212 24.75 -10.16 -0.65
C GLU A 212 24.97 -11.49 0.10
N LEU A 213 24.60 -11.55 1.38
CA LEU A 213 24.68 -12.79 2.18
C LEU A 213 23.75 -13.91 1.66
N ALA A 214 22.58 -13.56 1.14
CA ALA A 214 21.66 -14.51 0.54
C ALA A 214 22.21 -15.08 -0.77
N GLU A 215 22.79 -14.21 -1.60
CA GLU A 215 23.45 -14.60 -2.87
C GLU A 215 24.65 -15.53 -2.62
N MET A 216 25.47 -15.24 -1.60
CA MET A 216 26.61 -16.10 -1.22
C MET A 216 26.19 -17.49 -0.69
N LYS A 217 24.98 -17.64 -0.15
CA LYS A 217 24.47 -18.94 0.35
C LYS A 217 23.75 -19.76 -0.71
N GLY A 218 23.30 -19.11 -1.79
CA GLY A 218 22.58 -19.74 -2.89
C GLY A 218 23.46 -20.18 -4.07
N GLY A 219 24.75 -19.82 -4.07
CA GLY A 219 25.77 -20.31 -5.00
C GLY A 219 26.63 -21.40 -4.38
#